data_AF-A0A8T3R4L4-F1
#
_entry.id   AF-A0A8T3R4L4-F1
#
_cell.length_a   1.000
_cell.length_b   1.000
_cell.length_c   1.000
_cell.angle_alpha   90.00
_cell.angle_beta   90.00
_cell.angle_gamma   90.00
#
_symmetry.space_group_name_H-M   'P 1'
#
loop_
_entity.id
_entity.type
_entity.pdbx_description
1 polymer ?
#
loop_
_entity_poly.entity_id
_entity_poly.type
_entity_poly.pdbx_seq_one_letter_code
_entity_poly.pdbx_strand_id
1 'polypeptide(L)'
;MRVRVFELRLIAVALMACWAVAAGLVLLAFRPGGPFDVVVGLLALIPIGIAATAVIWPPLARGDRAFPATVWLGIVAMLFLVPSITGVVTQLQTFGSRTLLPSPEAAYPWLIALFATSLFSGFGVARRWHGGLAVRRRRLLAGTGFALVATLVSAVVFGVAAVANDVALRDRPILSSRFGPTSGPEQPPLCDTPLAVGDSARLDLRMEATIDLRPVGSVEVRGTRVKRDFRWLAYVATSRQLGQFGAASMAGLAWTVSPGDRWTRVEPETVDRDTLDLQAFEVALTPDIRATAEDRGVEVIEGARARRCKVSIDGAIFSAAFPQATWLVGDADLDKWRGQLDYWVFLDGQLGQIAGTVNGEATDIAPKALSATIEVRLAATERGR
;
A
#
# COMPACT_ATOMS: atom_id res chain seq x y z
N MET A 1 11.69 -40.32 -26.12
CA MET A 1 12.03 -38.92 -26.50
C MET A 1 10.81 -37.99 -26.63
N ARG A 2 9.70 -38.40 -27.26
CA ARG A 2 8.51 -37.52 -27.47
C ARG A 2 7.91 -36.98 -26.16
N VAL A 3 7.84 -37.79 -25.09
CA VAL A 3 7.32 -37.38 -23.76
C VAL A 3 8.15 -36.24 -23.15
N ARG A 4 9.48 -36.37 -23.11
CA ARG A 4 10.39 -35.33 -22.59
C ARG A 4 10.30 -33.99 -23.35
N VAL A 5 10.02 -34.04 -24.66
CA VAL A 5 9.80 -32.82 -25.47
C VAL A 5 8.51 -32.14 -25.05
N PHE A 6 7.45 -32.93 -24.86
CA PHE A 6 6.14 -32.45 -24.44
C PHE A 6 6.19 -31.81 -23.05
N GLU A 7 6.84 -32.44 -22.08
CA GLU A 7 7.03 -31.91 -20.72
C GLU A 7 7.72 -30.53 -20.73
N LEU A 8 8.80 -30.38 -21.49
CA LEU A 8 9.51 -29.10 -21.58
C LEU A 8 8.68 -28.02 -22.28
N ARG A 9 7.87 -28.39 -23.28
CA ARG A 9 6.94 -27.45 -23.92
C ARG A 9 5.82 -27.01 -22.98
N LEU A 10 5.31 -27.91 -22.16
CA LEU A 10 4.29 -27.59 -21.16
C LEU A 10 4.84 -26.56 -20.15
N ILE A 11 6.06 -26.76 -19.65
CA ILE A 11 6.74 -25.79 -18.79
C ILE A 11 6.93 -24.44 -19.50
N ALA A 12 7.35 -24.45 -20.77
CA ALA A 12 7.50 -23.23 -21.55
C ALA A 12 6.17 -22.46 -21.73
N VAL A 13 5.06 -23.18 -21.99
CA VAL A 13 3.73 -22.60 -22.09
C VAL A 13 3.28 -22.02 -20.75
N ALA A 14 3.52 -22.72 -19.64
CA ALA A 14 3.22 -22.22 -18.30
C ALA A 14 4.00 -20.93 -17.98
N LEU A 15 5.30 -20.88 -18.26
CA LEU A 15 6.12 -19.68 -18.10
C LEU A 15 5.61 -18.52 -18.96
N MET A 16 5.27 -18.78 -20.22
CA MET A 16 4.70 -17.79 -21.12
C MET A 16 3.38 -17.23 -20.57
N ALA A 17 2.50 -18.09 -20.05
CA ALA A 17 1.24 -17.68 -19.42
C ALA A 17 1.47 -16.82 -18.16
N CYS A 18 2.40 -17.23 -17.28
CA CYS A 18 2.75 -16.44 -16.11
C CYS A 18 3.30 -15.05 -16.50
N TRP A 19 4.20 -14.96 -17.48
CA TRP A 19 4.70 -13.68 -17.97
C TRP A 19 3.62 -12.83 -18.64
N ALA A 20 2.63 -13.44 -19.30
CA ALA A 20 1.48 -12.73 -19.86
C ALA A 20 0.57 -12.14 -18.77
N VAL A 21 0.27 -12.92 -17.71
CA VAL A 21 -0.47 -12.43 -16.53
C VAL A 21 0.28 -11.28 -15.87
N ALA A 22 1.58 -11.46 -15.65
CA ALA A 22 2.46 -10.42 -15.12
C ALA A 22 2.40 -9.13 -15.95
N ALA A 23 2.57 -9.21 -17.27
CA ALA A 23 2.50 -8.05 -18.15
C ALA A 23 1.11 -7.39 -18.12
N GLY A 24 0.03 -8.18 -18.09
CA GLY A 24 -1.33 -7.68 -17.92
C GLY A 24 -1.53 -6.94 -16.61
N LEU A 25 -1.01 -7.47 -15.50
CA LEU A 25 -1.05 -6.80 -14.20
C LEU A 25 -0.21 -5.53 -14.17
N VAL A 26 0.97 -5.53 -14.79
CA VAL A 26 1.76 -4.31 -14.97
C VAL A 26 0.97 -3.28 -15.75
N LEU A 27 0.32 -3.63 -16.86
CA LEU A 27 -0.52 -2.71 -17.64
C LEU A 27 -1.73 -2.19 -16.85
N LEU A 28 -2.33 -3.01 -15.98
CA LEU A 28 -3.47 -2.60 -15.16
C LEU A 28 -3.06 -1.72 -13.97
N ALA A 29 -1.96 -2.05 -13.31
CA ALA A 29 -1.39 -1.30 -12.20
C ALA A 29 -0.73 -0.01 -12.64
N PHE A 30 -0.12 -0.03 -13.82
CA PHE A 30 0.62 1.09 -14.36
C PHE A 30 -0.32 2.04 -15.10
N ARG A 31 -0.87 3.00 -14.34
CA ARG A 31 -1.63 4.14 -14.87
C ARG A 31 -1.09 5.47 -14.39
N PRO A 32 0.19 5.80 -14.61
CA PRO A 32 0.69 7.05 -14.09
C PRO A 32 0.34 8.23 -15.01
N GLY A 33 -0.20 8.01 -16.22
CA GLY A 33 -0.59 9.07 -17.15
C GLY A 33 0.62 9.73 -17.84
N GLY A 34 1.72 8.98 -17.94
CA GLY A 34 3.00 9.44 -18.47
C GLY A 34 3.09 9.29 -19.99
N PRO A 35 3.96 10.08 -20.65
CA PRO A 35 4.11 10.01 -22.11
C PRO A 35 4.68 8.67 -22.60
N PHE A 36 5.31 7.87 -21.74
CA PHE A 36 5.92 6.59 -22.09
C PHE A 36 5.11 5.38 -21.59
N ASP A 37 3.85 5.57 -21.16
CA ASP A 37 3.01 4.49 -20.61
C ASP A 37 2.90 3.30 -21.58
N VAL A 38 2.65 3.59 -22.85
CA VAL A 38 2.56 2.59 -23.92
C VAL A 38 3.90 1.90 -24.13
N VAL A 39 5.02 2.63 -24.08
CA VAL A 39 6.36 2.06 -24.27
C VAL A 39 6.69 1.08 -23.16
N VAL A 40 6.48 1.47 -21.90
CA VAL A 40 6.70 0.59 -20.75
C VAL A 40 5.81 -0.65 -20.81
N GLY A 41 4.54 -0.46 -21.19
CA GLY A 41 3.60 -1.56 -21.40
C GLY A 41 4.05 -2.55 -22.48
N LEU A 42 4.54 -2.06 -23.62
CA LEU A 42 5.08 -2.91 -24.69
C LEU A 42 6.35 -3.64 -24.25
N LEU A 43 7.22 -2.99 -23.48
CA LEU A 43 8.46 -3.59 -22.97
C LEU A 43 8.19 -4.69 -21.94
N ALA A 44 7.09 -4.61 -21.19
CA ALA A 44 6.64 -5.68 -20.30
C ALA A 44 6.31 -6.99 -21.04
N LEU A 45 6.12 -6.94 -22.37
CA LEU A 45 5.86 -8.13 -23.20
C LEU A 45 7.14 -8.88 -23.60
N ILE A 46 8.33 -8.30 -23.43
CA ILE A 46 9.61 -8.93 -23.83
C ILE A 46 9.80 -10.32 -23.20
N PRO A 47 9.57 -10.54 -21.88
CA PRO A 47 9.71 -11.85 -21.26
C PRO A 47 8.78 -12.92 -21.85
N ILE A 48 7.60 -12.53 -22.35
CA ILE A 48 6.67 -13.43 -23.05
C ILE A 48 7.33 -13.95 -24.33
N GLY A 49 7.95 -13.05 -25.11
CA GLY A 49 8.69 -13.40 -26.32
C GLY A 49 9.86 -14.34 -26.02
N ILE A 50 10.61 -14.09 -24.95
CA ILE A 50 11.70 -14.98 -24.49
C ILE A 50 11.13 -16.38 -24.19
N ALA A 51 10.09 -16.49 -23.37
CA ALA A 51 9.46 -17.77 -23.03
C ALA A 51 8.89 -18.50 -24.26
N ALA A 52 8.31 -17.77 -25.21
CA ALA A 52 7.77 -18.33 -26.44
C ALA A 52 8.85 -19.05 -27.29
N THR A 53 10.10 -18.57 -27.26
CA THR A 53 11.19 -19.27 -27.96
C THR A 53 11.42 -20.69 -27.44
N ALA A 54 11.17 -20.95 -26.14
CA ALA A 54 11.28 -22.28 -25.54
C ALA A 54 10.12 -23.21 -25.92
N VAL A 55 8.95 -22.66 -26.28
CA VAL A 55 7.81 -23.44 -26.81
C VAL A 55 8.17 -23.98 -28.20
N ILE A 56 8.71 -23.10 -29.04
CA ILE A 56 9.11 -23.41 -30.43
C ILE A 56 10.32 -24.35 -30.42
N TRP A 57 11.37 -23.99 -29.65
CA TRP A 57 12.63 -24.72 -29.54
C TRP A 57 12.87 -25.20 -28.10
N PRO A 58 12.28 -26.32 -27.69
CA PRO A 58 12.42 -26.80 -26.31
C PRO A 58 13.87 -27.19 -25.97
N PRO A 59 14.34 -26.87 -24.75
CA PRO A 59 15.72 -27.12 -24.29
C PRO A 59 15.99 -28.60 -23.99
N LEU A 60 15.96 -29.43 -25.03
CA LEU A 60 16.22 -30.87 -24.90
C LEU A 60 17.68 -31.14 -24.60
N ALA A 61 17.93 -31.62 -23.38
CA ALA A 61 19.20 -32.14 -22.96
C ALA A 61 19.25 -33.67 -23.14
N ARG A 62 20.37 -34.18 -23.67
CA ARG A 62 20.66 -35.63 -23.72
C ARG A 62 21.46 -35.99 -22.48
N GLY A 63 20.97 -36.93 -21.68
CA GLY A 63 21.61 -37.41 -20.45
C GLY A 63 20.70 -37.34 -19.23
N ASP A 64 20.83 -38.32 -18.32
CA ASP A 64 19.89 -38.53 -17.22
C ASP A 64 19.93 -37.43 -16.15
N ARG A 65 21.04 -36.71 -16.01
CA ARG A 65 21.16 -35.55 -15.10
C ARG A 65 20.80 -34.22 -15.75
N ALA A 66 20.96 -34.11 -17.07
CA ALA A 66 20.81 -32.84 -17.76
C ALA A 66 19.33 -32.49 -18.01
N PHE A 67 18.48 -33.50 -18.21
CA PHE A 67 17.04 -33.28 -18.36
C PHE A 67 16.38 -32.77 -17.05
N PRO A 68 16.59 -33.41 -15.88
CA PRO A 68 16.09 -32.87 -14.61
C PRO A 68 16.59 -31.47 -14.29
N ALA A 69 17.85 -31.15 -14.61
CA ALA A 69 18.39 -29.80 -14.40
C ALA A 69 17.65 -28.73 -15.21
N THR A 70 17.30 -29.02 -16.47
CA THR A 70 16.51 -28.11 -17.30
C THR A 70 15.08 -27.97 -16.78
N VAL A 71 14.46 -29.06 -16.31
CA VAL A 71 13.12 -29.01 -15.69
C VAL A 71 13.16 -28.15 -14.43
N TRP A 72 14.16 -28.35 -13.56
CA TRP A 72 14.36 -27.55 -12.36
C TRP A 72 14.53 -26.06 -12.66
N LEU A 73 15.22 -25.71 -13.73
CA LEU A 73 15.37 -24.32 -14.14
C LEU A 73 14.03 -23.65 -14.45
N GLY A 74 13.13 -24.36 -15.17
CA GLY A 74 11.78 -23.86 -15.44
C GLY A 74 10.92 -23.78 -14.19
N ILE A 75 11.04 -24.76 -13.28
CA ILE A 75 10.35 -24.74 -11.98
C ILE A 75 10.81 -23.56 -11.12
N VAL A 76 12.12 -23.32 -11.02
CA VAL A 76 12.68 -22.18 -10.29
C VAL A 76 12.16 -20.87 -10.85
N ALA A 77 12.10 -20.71 -12.17
CA ALA A 77 11.51 -19.52 -12.78
C ALA A 77 10.03 -19.32 -12.35
N MET A 78 9.22 -20.38 -12.32
CA MET A 78 7.83 -20.30 -11.84
C MET A 78 7.73 -20.00 -10.33
N LEU A 79 8.60 -20.58 -9.51
CA LEU A 79 8.62 -20.36 -8.06
C LEU A 79 8.91 -18.91 -7.67
N PHE A 80 9.69 -18.18 -8.47
CA PHE A 80 9.89 -16.76 -8.26
C PHE A 80 8.78 -15.91 -8.90
N LEU A 81 8.26 -16.32 -10.06
CA LEU A 81 7.29 -15.52 -10.81
C LEU A 81 5.89 -15.54 -10.18
N VAL A 82 5.40 -16.69 -9.70
CA VAL A 82 4.03 -16.82 -9.15
C VAL A 82 3.82 -15.99 -7.88
N PRO A 83 4.69 -16.06 -6.84
CA PRO A 83 4.53 -15.22 -5.66
C PRO A 83 4.65 -13.72 -5.98
N SER A 84 5.50 -13.38 -6.95
CA SER A 84 5.69 -12.00 -7.41
C SER A 84 4.41 -11.43 -8.05
N ILE A 85 3.72 -12.25 -8.85
CA ILE A 85 2.40 -11.91 -9.40
C ILE A 85 1.40 -11.64 -8.28
N THR A 86 1.34 -12.51 -7.26
CA THR A 86 0.44 -12.32 -6.11
C THR A 86 0.74 -11.02 -5.37
N GLY A 87 2.01 -10.66 -5.19
CA GLY A 87 2.40 -9.40 -4.56
C GLY A 87 1.83 -8.17 -5.31
N VAL A 88 1.90 -8.17 -6.64
CA VAL A 88 1.34 -7.09 -7.47
C VAL A 88 -0.19 -7.05 -7.36
N VAL A 89 -0.87 -8.20 -7.32
CA VAL A 89 -2.33 -8.26 -7.13
C VAL A 89 -2.75 -7.66 -5.80
N THR A 90 -2.05 -7.98 -4.71
CA THR A 90 -2.35 -7.40 -3.38
C THR A 90 -2.15 -5.89 -3.38
N GLN A 91 -1.10 -5.39 -4.04
CA GLN A 91 -0.85 -3.95 -4.17
C GLN A 91 -1.99 -3.25 -4.94
N LEU A 92 -2.43 -3.85 -6.04
CA LEU A 92 -3.58 -3.39 -6.83
C LEU A 92 -4.87 -3.32 -6.01
N GLN A 93 -5.16 -4.36 -5.22
CA GLN A 93 -6.32 -4.41 -4.34
C GLN A 93 -6.26 -3.36 -3.22
N THR A 94 -5.06 -2.90 -2.86
CA THR A 94 -4.84 -1.86 -1.84
C THR A 94 -4.80 -0.44 -2.45
N PHE A 95 -5.15 -0.29 -3.74
CA PHE A 95 -5.24 0.99 -4.48
C PHE A 95 -3.98 1.86 -4.48
N GLY A 96 -2.80 1.28 -4.20
CA GLY A 96 -1.52 1.97 -4.22
C GLY A 96 -1.05 2.27 -5.64
N SER A 97 -1.67 3.27 -6.29
CA SER A 97 -1.20 3.84 -7.56
C SER A 97 0.00 4.75 -7.30
N ARG A 98 1.16 4.16 -6.98
CA ARG A 98 2.43 4.87 -7.00
C ARG A 98 3.47 4.16 -7.85
N THR A 99 4.23 5.00 -8.54
CA THR A 99 5.49 4.83 -9.28
C THR A 99 6.02 3.40 -9.41
N LEU A 100 6.20 3.00 -10.67
CA LEU A 100 6.56 1.66 -11.16
C LEU A 100 7.89 1.10 -10.70
N LEU A 101 8.68 1.83 -9.91
CA LEU A 101 9.90 1.24 -9.39
C LEU A 101 9.48 0.36 -8.23
N PRO A 102 9.39 -0.99 -8.39
CA PRO A 102 9.35 -1.85 -7.23
C PRO A 102 10.50 -1.42 -6.33
N SER A 103 10.27 -1.45 -5.01
CA SER A 103 11.40 -1.36 -4.10
C SER A 103 12.46 -2.40 -4.55
N PRO A 104 13.76 -2.16 -4.36
CA PRO A 104 14.79 -3.10 -4.78
C PRO A 104 14.47 -4.55 -4.39
N GLU A 105 13.87 -4.73 -3.21
CA GLU A 105 13.40 -6.00 -2.65
C GLU A 105 12.34 -6.68 -3.51
N ALA A 106 11.42 -5.90 -4.08
CA ALA A 106 10.39 -6.40 -5.00
C ALA A 106 10.94 -6.63 -6.43
N ALA A 107 12.07 -6.04 -6.82
CA ALA A 107 12.67 -6.24 -8.16
C ALA A 107 13.45 -7.56 -8.29
N TYR A 108 14.11 -8.03 -7.22
CA TYR A 108 14.98 -9.21 -7.28
C TYR A 108 14.28 -10.49 -7.75
N PRO A 109 13.08 -10.85 -7.25
CA PRO A 109 12.39 -12.06 -7.69
C PRO A 109 12.09 -12.06 -9.18
N TRP A 110 11.72 -10.89 -9.74
CA TRP A 110 11.44 -10.71 -11.16
C TRP A 110 12.70 -10.89 -12.01
N LEU A 111 13.83 -10.33 -11.59
CA LEU A 111 15.11 -10.48 -12.29
C LEU A 111 15.60 -11.93 -12.26
N ILE A 112 15.45 -12.63 -11.14
CA ILE A 112 15.81 -14.05 -11.02
C ILE A 112 14.91 -14.91 -11.92
N ALA A 113 13.59 -14.66 -11.91
CA ALA A 113 12.64 -15.35 -12.78
C ALA A 113 12.95 -15.10 -14.26
N LEU A 114 13.30 -13.86 -14.63
CA LEU A 114 13.67 -13.48 -15.99
C LEU A 114 14.97 -14.16 -16.42
N PHE A 115 15.98 -14.18 -15.56
CA PHE A 115 17.24 -14.87 -15.83
C PHE A 115 17.03 -16.38 -16.02
N ALA A 116 16.29 -17.02 -15.13
CA ALA A 116 15.98 -18.44 -15.22
C ALA A 116 15.17 -18.77 -16.49
N THR A 117 14.18 -17.93 -16.85
CA THR A 117 13.41 -18.05 -18.10
C THR A 117 14.31 -17.89 -19.33
N SER A 118 15.22 -16.91 -19.31
CA SER A 118 16.16 -16.65 -20.39
C SER A 118 17.19 -17.76 -20.55
N LEU A 119 17.63 -18.39 -19.46
CA LEU A 119 18.52 -19.55 -19.48
C LEU A 119 17.82 -20.79 -20.01
N PHE A 120 16.58 -21.04 -19.58
CA PHE A 120 15.75 -22.13 -20.07
C PHE A 120 15.53 -22.02 -21.59
N SER A 121 15.18 -20.82 -22.05
CA SER A 121 14.96 -20.50 -23.46
C SER A 121 16.27 -20.54 -24.27
N GLY A 122 17.35 -20.00 -23.71
CA GLY A 122 18.68 -19.94 -24.34
C GLY A 122 19.26 -21.31 -24.65
N PHE A 123 19.03 -22.32 -23.80
CA PHE A 123 19.46 -23.70 -24.11
C PHE A 123 18.72 -24.30 -25.31
N GLY A 124 17.46 -23.91 -25.52
CA GLY A 124 16.67 -24.25 -26.69
C GLY A 124 17.21 -23.60 -27.97
N VAL A 125 17.42 -22.28 -27.92
CA VAL A 125 17.96 -21.49 -29.03
C VAL A 125 19.37 -21.93 -29.42
N ALA A 126 20.27 -22.12 -28.44
CA ALA A 126 21.64 -22.56 -28.68
C ALA A 126 21.69 -23.93 -29.39
N ARG A 127 20.76 -24.83 -29.07
CA ARG A 127 20.61 -26.12 -29.77
C ARG A 127 20.21 -25.93 -31.23
N ARG A 128 19.28 -25.01 -31.51
CA ARG A 128 18.80 -24.72 -32.86
C ARG A 128 19.90 -24.14 -33.76
N TRP A 129 20.76 -23.28 -33.20
CA TRP A 129 21.85 -22.64 -33.94
C TRP A 129 23.05 -23.57 -34.20
N HIS A 130 23.47 -24.35 -33.21
CA HIS A 130 24.69 -25.16 -33.32
C HIS A 130 24.44 -26.60 -33.80
N GLY A 131 23.19 -27.00 -34.00
CA GLY A 131 22.83 -28.35 -34.44
C GLY A 131 23.04 -29.43 -33.37
N GLY A 132 22.59 -30.66 -33.68
CA GLY A 132 22.58 -31.79 -32.75
C GLY A 132 23.94 -32.43 -32.45
N LEU A 133 24.99 -32.05 -33.19
CA LEU A 133 26.33 -32.65 -33.15
C LEU A 133 27.41 -31.74 -32.54
N ALA A 134 27.09 -30.48 -32.21
CA ALA A 134 28.06 -29.57 -31.62
C ALA A 134 28.50 -29.98 -30.21
N VAL A 135 29.77 -29.71 -29.89
CA VAL A 135 30.41 -29.95 -28.60
C VAL A 135 29.59 -29.34 -27.46
N ARG A 136 29.30 -30.14 -26.42
CA ARG A 136 28.46 -29.78 -25.26
C ARG A 136 28.84 -28.44 -24.63
N ARG A 137 30.13 -28.16 -24.48
CA ARG A 137 30.66 -26.92 -23.87
C ARG A 137 30.25 -25.67 -24.66
N ARG A 138 30.31 -25.71 -25.99
CA ARG A 138 29.96 -24.57 -26.85
C ARG A 138 28.48 -24.24 -26.78
N ARG A 139 27.61 -25.26 -26.67
CA ARG A 139 26.17 -25.08 -26.49
C ARG A 139 25.80 -24.49 -25.13
N LEU A 140 26.49 -24.91 -24.07
CA LEU A 140 26.28 -24.34 -22.73
C LEU A 140 26.70 -22.87 -22.71
N LEU A 141 27.88 -22.54 -23.22
CA LEU A 141 28.36 -21.15 -23.32
C LEU A 141 27.42 -20.28 -24.16
N ALA A 142 26.96 -20.77 -25.31
CA ALA A 142 26.01 -20.03 -26.14
C ALA A 142 24.65 -19.81 -25.44
N GLY A 143 24.13 -20.82 -24.74
CA GLY A 143 22.88 -20.70 -23.99
C GLY A 143 22.98 -19.74 -22.80
N THR A 144 24.07 -19.80 -22.04
CA THR A 144 24.36 -18.86 -20.94
C THR A 144 24.59 -17.45 -21.46
N GLY A 145 25.32 -17.29 -22.57
CA GLY A 145 25.53 -15.99 -23.22
C GLY A 145 24.21 -15.37 -23.68
N PHE A 146 23.33 -16.16 -24.32
CA PHE A 146 21.98 -15.72 -24.65
C PHE A 146 21.20 -15.30 -23.40
N ALA A 147 21.25 -16.10 -22.33
CA ALA A 147 20.53 -15.80 -21.10
C ALA A 147 20.94 -14.46 -20.50
N LEU A 148 22.25 -14.21 -20.41
CA LEU A 148 22.81 -12.96 -19.89
C LEU A 148 22.39 -11.76 -20.74
N VAL A 149 22.52 -11.86 -22.07
CA VAL A 149 22.16 -10.77 -22.98
C VAL A 149 20.66 -10.49 -22.95
N ALA A 150 19.81 -11.53 -23.05
CA ALA A 150 18.36 -11.36 -23.03
C ALA A 150 17.86 -10.76 -21.72
N THR A 151 18.39 -11.22 -20.59
CA THR A 151 18.06 -10.67 -19.27
C THR A 151 18.50 -9.22 -19.15
N LEU A 152 19.75 -8.92 -19.51
CA LEU A 152 20.30 -7.57 -19.40
C LEU A 152 19.54 -6.58 -20.30
N VAL A 153 19.33 -6.93 -21.57
CA VAL A 153 18.60 -6.07 -22.51
C VAL A 153 17.16 -5.86 -22.05
N SER A 154 16.46 -6.93 -21.65
CA SER A 154 15.07 -6.81 -21.16
C SER A 154 14.99 -5.95 -19.90
N ALA A 155 15.89 -6.14 -18.93
CA ALA A 155 15.91 -5.38 -17.69
C ALA A 155 16.29 -3.91 -17.91
N VAL A 156 17.31 -3.63 -18.74
CA VAL A 156 17.77 -2.27 -19.03
C VAL A 156 16.72 -1.50 -19.81
N VAL A 157 16.18 -2.06 -20.89
CA VAL A 157 15.23 -1.32 -21.73
C VAL A 157 13.93 -1.04 -20.95
N PHE A 158 13.41 -2.02 -20.21
CA PHE A 158 12.26 -1.81 -19.32
C PHE A 158 12.57 -0.79 -18.22
N GLY A 159 13.70 -0.96 -17.52
CA GLY A 159 14.09 -0.07 -16.42
C GLY A 159 14.30 1.37 -16.87
N VAL A 160 14.97 1.59 -18.00
CA VAL A 160 15.17 2.93 -18.58
C VAL A 160 13.84 3.56 -18.95
N ALA A 161 12.93 2.83 -19.60
CA ALA A 161 11.61 3.37 -19.94
C ALA A 161 10.78 3.69 -18.69
N ALA A 162 10.80 2.83 -17.68
CA ALA A 162 10.11 3.06 -16.42
C ALA A 162 10.66 4.29 -15.67
N VAL A 163 11.98 4.41 -15.56
CA VAL A 163 12.65 5.57 -14.95
C VAL A 163 12.39 6.85 -15.75
N ALA A 164 12.49 6.80 -17.08
CA ALA A 164 12.21 7.96 -17.93
C ALA A 164 10.75 8.42 -17.80
N ASN A 165 9.81 7.48 -17.67
CA ASN A 165 8.42 7.82 -17.42
C ASN A 165 8.22 8.47 -16.04
N ASP A 166 8.85 7.89 -15.01
CA ASP A 166 8.81 8.44 -13.64
C ASP A 166 9.38 9.86 -13.57
N VAL A 167 10.53 10.08 -14.21
CA VAL A 167 11.14 11.41 -14.35
C VAL A 167 10.22 12.37 -15.11
N ALA A 168 9.61 11.94 -16.21
CA ALA A 168 8.69 12.77 -16.99
C ALA A 168 7.41 13.14 -16.23
N LEU A 169 7.05 12.37 -15.21
CA LEU A 169 5.90 12.61 -14.34
C LEU A 169 6.23 13.46 -13.12
N ARG A 170 7.50 13.53 -12.73
CA ARG A 170 7.97 14.29 -11.56
C ARG A 170 7.57 15.77 -11.63
N ASP A 171 7.54 16.33 -12.84
CA ASP A 171 7.22 17.74 -13.09
C ASP A 171 5.76 17.96 -13.53
N ARG A 172 4.94 16.90 -13.60
CA ARG A 172 3.52 17.05 -13.91
C ARG A 172 2.71 17.25 -12.63
N PRO A 173 1.77 18.23 -12.61
CA PRO A 173 0.85 18.36 -11.50
C PRO A 173 0.01 17.09 -11.39
N ILE A 174 -0.04 16.52 -10.19
CA ILE A 174 -0.85 15.33 -9.90
C ILE A 174 -2.30 15.66 -10.25
N LEU A 175 -2.89 14.93 -11.19
CA LEU A 175 -4.22 15.24 -11.76
C LEU A 175 -5.34 15.13 -10.72
N SER A 176 -5.17 14.28 -9.71
CA SER A 176 -6.14 14.09 -8.65
C SER A 176 -5.48 13.57 -7.38
N SER A 177 -5.94 14.04 -6.22
CA SER A 177 -5.58 13.51 -4.92
C SER A 177 -6.84 12.97 -4.24
N ARG A 178 -6.67 11.92 -3.41
CA ARG A 178 -7.74 11.48 -2.51
C ARG A 178 -7.97 12.47 -1.37
N PHE A 179 -7.01 13.34 -1.08
CA PHE A 179 -7.13 14.36 -0.06
C PHE A 179 -7.75 15.67 -0.57
N GLY A 180 -8.22 15.75 -1.82
CA GLY A 180 -8.92 16.91 -2.32
C GLY A 180 -8.32 17.46 -3.62
N PRO A 181 -8.62 18.72 -3.96
CA PRO A 181 -8.16 19.33 -5.20
C PRO A 181 -6.64 19.56 -5.20
N THR A 182 -6.01 19.24 -6.32
CA THR A 182 -4.57 19.44 -6.58
C THR A 182 -4.28 20.73 -7.34
N SER A 183 -5.31 21.36 -7.88
CA SER A 183 -5.30 22.66 -8.54
C SER A 183 -6.32 23.58 -7.88
N GLY A 184 -6.11 24.89 -7.95
CA GLY A 184 -6.93 25.88 -7.25
C GLY A 184 -6.10 27.07 -6.75
N PRO A 185 -6.58 27.82 -5.76
CA PRO A 185 -5.88 28.99 -5.22
C PRO A 185 -4.43 28.65 -4.84
N GLU A 186 -3.57 29.66 -4.88
CA GLU A 186 -2.12 29.47 -4.66
C GLU A 186 -1.81 28.91 -3.27
N GLN A 187 -2.63 29.23 -2.27
CA GLN A 187 -2.43 28.81 -0.89
C GLN A 187 -3.72 28.27 -0.26
N PRO A 188 -3.64 27.23 0.58
CA PRO A 188 -4.75 26.80 1.42
C PRO A 188 -5.14 27.87 2.47
N PRO A 189 -6.38 27.82 2.98
CA PRO A 189 -6.86 28.74 4.02
C PRO A 189 -5.97 28.76 5.27
N LEU A 190 -6.09 29.84 6.05
CA LEU A 190 -5.36 30.02 7.32
C LEU A 190 -5.95 29.14 8.43
N CYS A 191 -5.18 28.89 9.48
CA CYS A 191 -5.56 27.97 10.57
C CYS A 191 -6.80 28.40 11.36
N ASP A 192 -7.00 29.71 11.51
CA ASP A 192 -8.10 30.33 12.26
C ASP A 192 -9.37 30.56 11.42
N THR A 193 -9.29 30.43 10.09
CA THR A 193 -10.44 30.62 9.19
C THR A 193 -11.48 29.51 9.34
N PRO A 194 -12.77 29.72 8.99
CA PRO A 194 -13.79 28.67 9.08
C PRO A 194 -13.35 27.37 8.38
N LEU A 195 -13.33 26.28 9.15
CA LEU A 195 -12.93 24.95 8.71
C LEU A 195 -14.19 24.10 8.49
N ALA A 196 -14.23 23.34 7.41
CA ALA A 196 -15.31 22.41 7.10
C ALA A 196 -14.84 20.96 7.16
N VAL A 197 -15.79 20.04 7.32
CA VAL A 197 -15.58 18.60 7.08
C VAL A 197 -16.38 18.21 5.84
N GLY A 198 -15.82 17.35 4.99
CA GLY A 198 -16.50 16.92 3.76
C GLY A 198 -17.82 16.19 4.03
N ASP A 199 -18.77 16.28 3.11
CA ASP A 199 -20.07 15.59 3.22
C ASP A 199 -19.94 14.07 3.24
N SER A 200 -18.92 13.52 2.60
CA SER A 200 -18.53 12.11 2.69
C SER A 200 -17.05 12.01 3.05
N ALA A 201 -16.62 10.88 3.58
CA ALA A 201 -15.21 10.58 3.76
C ALA A 201 -14.96 9.07 3.86
N ARG A 202 -13.81 8.64 3.35
CA ARG A 202 -13.18 7.38 3.72
C ARG A 202 -12.21 7.64 4.85
N LEU A 203 -12.42 6.93 5.95
CA LEU A 203 -11.77 7.14 7.23
C LEU A 203 -10.69 6.09 7.46
N ASP A 204 -9.52 6.53 7.89
CA ASP A 204 -8.39 5.71 8.35
C ASP A 204 -7.85 6.33 9.64
N LEU A 205 -8.08 5.67 10.77
CA LEU A 205 -7.58 6.06 12.08
C LEU A 205 -6.55 5.03 12.53
N ARG A 206 -5.37 5.49 12.91
CA ARG A 206 -4.35 4.69 13.58
C ARG A 206 -4.05 5.31 14.92
N MET A 207 -4.00 4.49 15.96
CA MET A 207 -3.54 4.88 17.28
C MET A 207 -2.55 3.87 17.81
N GLU A 208 -1.53 4.36 18.49
CA GLU A 208 -0.52 3.55 19.15
C GLU A 208 -0.28 4.09 20.55
N ALA A 209 0.06 3.21 21.49
CA ALA A 209 0.44 3.64 22.84
C ALA A 209 1.76 3.03 23.27
N THR A 210 2.53 3.83 23.99
CA THR A 210 3.74 3.39 24.70
C THR A 210 3.60 3.69 26.19
N ILE A 211 4.13 2.80 27.03
CA ILE A 211 4.32 3.00 28.47
C ILE A 211 5.80 2.87 28.75
N ASP A 212 6.41 3.89 29.34
CA ASP A 212 7.85 3.96 29.60
C ASP A 212 8.69 3.55 28.38
N LEU A 213 8.30 4.07 27.21
CA LEU A 213 8.89 3.80 25.89
C LEU A 213 8.72 2.37 25.36
N ARG A 214 7.86 1.55 25.98
CA ARG A 214 7.54 0.20 25.52
C ARG A 214 6.16 0.17 24.84
N PRO A 215 6.03 -0.42 23.65
CA PRO A 215 4.75 -0.48 22.96
C PRO A 215 3.75 -1.35 23.73
N VAL A 216 2.53 -0.84 23.86
CA VAL A 216 1.41 -1.53 24.54
C VAL A 216 0.44 -2.13 23.54
N GLY A 217 0.41 -1.57 22.33
CA GLY A 217 -0.45 -2.04 21.26
C GLY A 217 -0.80 -0.97 20.25
N SER A 218 -1.66 -1.35 19.33
CA SER A 218 -2.17 -0.47 18.28
C SER A 218 -3.66 -0.71 18.03
N VAL A 219 -4.30 0.33 17.53
CA VAL A 219 -5.68 0.34 17.04
C VAL A 219 -5.66 0.86 15.62
N GLU A 220 -6.31 0.15 14.71
CA GLU A 220 -6.49 0.58 13.33
C GLU A 220 -7.97 0.53 12.98
N VAL A 221 -8.58 1.69 12.71
CA VAL A 221 -9.98 1.81 12.30
C VAL A 221 -10.06 2.23 10.84
N ARG A 222 -10.89 1.51 10.07
CA ARG A 222 -11.16 1.82 8.67
C ARG A 222 -12.65 1.82 8.40
N GLY A 223 -13.12 2.81 7.67
CA GLY A 223 -14.53 2.88 7.31
C GLY A 223 -14.89 3.99 6.35
N THR A 224 -16.19 4.22 6.25
CA THR A 224 -16.77 5.27 5.42
C THR A 224 -17.82 6.03 6.19
N ARG A 225 -17.95 7.31 5.89
CA ARG A 225 -18.98 8.20 6.41
C ARG A 225 -19.64 8.94 5.25
N VAL A 226 -20.95 9.09 5.32
CA VAL A 226 -21.76 9.97 4.49
C VAL A 226 -22.66 10.78 5.41
N LYS A 227 -22.38 12.07 5.53
CA LYS A 227 -22.97 12.98 6.52
C LYS A 227 -22.76 12.43 7.91
N ARG A 228 -23.83 12.03 8.61
CA ARG A 228 -23.80 11.39 9.92
C ARG A 228 -23.95 9.87 9.87
N ASP A 229 -24.30 9.30 8.72
CA ASP A 229 -24.31 7.86 8.54
C ASP A 229 -22.87 7.39 8.36
N PHE A 230 -22.49 6.31 9.04
CA PHE A 230 -21.14 5.79 8.97
C PHE A 230 -21.13 4.28 9.18
N ARG A 231 -20.03 3.67 8.75
CA ARG A 231 -19.71 2.29 9.07
C ARG A 231 -18.20 2.13 9.09
N TRP A 232 -17.68 1.57 10.17
CA TRP A 232 -16.27 1.25 10.26
C TRP A 232 -16.03 -0.06 11.01
N LEU A 233 -14.83 -0.58 10.82
CA LEU A 233 -14.28 -1.72 11.55
C LEU A 233 -12.95 -1.30 12.15
N ALA A 234 -12.70 -1.72 13.37
CA ALA A 234 -11.45 -1.51 14.08
C ALA A 234 -10.76 -2.85 14.32
N TYR A 235 -9.47 -2.93 14.00
CA TYR A 235 -8.60 -4.00 14.46
C TYR A 235 -7.82 -3.50 15.67
N VAL A 236 -8.03 -4.15 16.81
CA VAL A 236 -7.40 -3.81 18.09
C VAL A 236 -6.43 -4.93 18.44
N ALA A 237 -5.17 -4.56 18.66
CA ALA A 237 -4.12 -5.47 19.08
C ALA A 237 -3.30 -4.81 20.19
N THR A 238 -3.78 -4.96 21.43
CA THR A 238 -3.15 -4.39 22.64
C THR A 238 -2.95 -5.47 23.69
N SER A 239 -2.18 -5.14 24.74
CA SER A 239 -2.00 -6.02 25.89
C SER A 239 -3.30 -6.28 26.68
N ARG A 240 -4.34 -5.47 26.44
CA ARG A 240 -5.63 -5.52 27.16
C ARG A 240 -6.76 -6.08 26.30
N GLN A 241 -6.75 -5.81 25.00
CA GLN A 241 -7.81 -6.20 24.08
C GLN A 241 -7.23 -6.71 22.76
N LEU A 242 -7.88 -7.73 22.22
CA LEU A 242 -7.51 -8.31 20.93
C LEU A 242 -8.77 -8.66 20.14
N GLY A 243 -8.83 -8.19 18.90
CA GLY A 243 -9.83 -8.62 17.94
C GLY A 243 -10.40 -7.49 17.10
N GLN A 244 -11.48 -7.82 16.41
CA GLN A 244 -12.16 -6.89 15.51
C GLN A 244 -13.41 -6.33 16.18
N PHE A 245 -13.47 -5.00 16.23
CA PHE A 245 -14.63 -4.24 16.68
C PHE A 245 -15.25 -3.50 15.50
N GLY A 246 -16.43 -2.93 15.68
CA GLY A 246 -17.04 -2.07 14.67
C GLY A 246 -18.25 -1.33 15.19
N ALA A 247 -18.54 -0.22 14.54
CA ALA A 247 -19.77 0.54 14.74
C ALA A 247 -20.33 0.98 13.39
N ALA A 248 -21.65 1.11 13.33
CA ALA A 248 -22.35 1.62 12.17
C ALA A 248 -23.60 2.38 12.61
N SER A 249 -23.88 3.49 11.92
CA SER A 249 -25.14 4.20 11.98
C SER A 249 -25.66 4.41 10.56
N MET A 250 -26.88 3.97 10.28
CA MET A 250 -27.51 4.09 8.96
C MET A 250 -28.99 4.39 9.11
N ALA A 251 -29.46 5.48 8.52
CA ALA A 251 -30.87 5.86 8.53
C ALA A 251 -31.52 5.88 9.94
N GLY A 252 -30.78 6.37 10.94
CA GLY A 252 -31.25 6.48 12.33
C GLY A 252 -31.24 5.16 13.12
N LEU A 253 -30.64 4.12 12.58
CA LEU A 253 -30.41 2.83 13.25
C LEU A 253 -28.92 2.65 13.53
N ALA A 254 -28.59 2.02 14.65
CA ALA A 254 -27.20 1.78 15.04
C ALA A 254 -26.90 0.31 15.31
N TRP A 255 -25.65 -0.06 15.06
CA TRP A 255 -25.13 -1.40 15.32
C TRP A 255 -23.69 -1.34 15.81
N THR A 256 -23.33 -2.31 16.64
CA THR A 256 -21.95 -2.56 17.04
C THR A 256 -21.58 -4.01 16.78
N VAL A 257 -20.28 -4.29 16.73
CA VAL A 257 -19.74 -5.65 16.71
C VAL A 257 -18.51 -5.70 17.61
N SER A 258 -18.42 -6.78 18.38
CA SER A 258 -17.30 -7.10 19.27
C SER A 258 -16.58 -8.37 18.78
N PRO A 259 -15.34 -8.63 19.23
CA PRO A 259 -14.59 -9.80 18.81
C PRO A 259 -15.35 -11.11 19.07
N GLY A 260 -15.55 -11.90 18.01
CA GLY A 260 -16.24 -13.19 18.09
C GLY A 260 -17.77 -13.11 18.00
N ASP A 261 -18.33 -11.90 18.01
CA ASP A 261 -19.77 -11.68 17.92
C ASP A 261 -20.21 -11.32 16.49
N ARG A 262 -21.52 -11.39 16.27
CA ARG A 262 -22.18 -10.83 15.08
C ARG A 262 -22.56 -9.37 15.34
N TRP A 263 -22.83 -8.61 14.28
CA TRP A 263 -23.43 -7.28 14.40
C TRP A 263 -24.73 -7.33 15.21
N THR A 264 -24.78 -6.55 16.28
CA THR A 264 -25.95 -6.41 17.15
C THR A 264 -26.49 -5.00 17.02
N ARG A 265 -27.82 -4.87 17.06
CA ARG A 265 -28.47 -3.56 17.03
C ARG A 265 -28.37 -2.92 18.41
N VAL A 266 -28.05 -1.63 18.46
CA VAL A 266 -27.98 -0.83 19.68
C VAL A 266 -28.81 0.44 19.51
N GLU A 267 -28.95 1.21 20.60
CA GLU A 267 -29.56 2.54 20.54
C GLU A 267 -28.64 3.51 19.79
N PRO A 268 -29.18 4.42 18.94
CA PRO A 268 -28.37 5.36 18.17
C PRO A 268 -27.38 6.18 19.01
N GLU A 269 -27.81 6.62 20.19
CA GLU A 269 -27.01 7.40 21.14
C GLU A 269 -25.72 6.70 21.57
N THR A 270 -25.69 5.36 21.50
CA THR A 270 -24.50 4.56 21.85
C THR A 270 -23.34 4.79 20.88
N VAL A 271 -23.62 5.16 19.63
CA VAL A 271 -22.61 5.30 18.56
C VAL A 271 -22.50 6.73 18.03
N ASP A 272 -23.12 7.71 18.68
CA ASP A 272 -23.12 9.11 18.21
C ASP A 272 -21.69 9.69 18.11
N ARG A 273 -20.81 9.28 19.02
CA ARG A 273 -19.40 9.70 19.07
C ARG A 273 -18.47 8.89 18.16
N ASP A 274 -19.01 7.95 17.38
CA ASP A 274 -18.23 7.08 16.50
C ASP A 274 -18.10 7.64 15.07
N THR A 275 -18.57 8.87 14.83
CA THR A 275 -18.31 9.64 13.60
C THR A 275 -16.90 10.22 13.61
N LEU A 276 -15.87 9.37 13.59
CA LEU A 276 -14.45 9.66 13.88
C LEU A 276 -13.94 11.08 13.51
N ASP A 277 -14.07 11.50 12.25
CA ASP A 277 -13.61 12.80 11.75
C ASP A 277 -14.49 13.97 12.20
N LEU A 278 -15.81 13.79 12.24
CA LEU A 278 -16.73 14.79 12.79
C LEU A 278 -16.53 14.95 14.29
N GLN A 279 -16.43 13.85 15.04
CA GLN A 279 -16.19 13.88 16.49
C GLN A 279 -14.89 14.62 16.81
N ALA A 280 -13.79 14.29 16.12
CA ALA A 280 -12.52 14.97 16.33
C ALA A 280 -12.58 16.46 15.94
N PHE A 281 -13.30 16.80 14.87
CA PHE A 281 -13.51 18.19 14.46
C PHE A 281 -14.35 18.99 15.48
N GLU A 282 -15.50 18.44 15.90
CA GLU A 282 -16.44 19.10 16.80
C GLU A 282 -15.86 19.30 18.21
N VAL A 283 -15.00 18.38 18.66
CA VAL A 283 -14.43 18.43 20.02
C VAL A 283 -13.06 19.10 20.06
N ALA A 284 -12.12 18.70 19.21
CA ALA A 284 -10.72 19.14 19.32
C ALA A 284 -10.35 20.32 18.41
N LEU A 285 -11.21 20.69 17.45
CA LEU A 285 -10.94 21.74 16.46
C LEU A 285 -12.01 22.84 16.48
N THR A 286 -12.54 23.14 17.67
CA THR A 286 -13.48 24.24 17.89
C THR A 286 -12.86 25.59 17.49
N PRO A 287 -13.68 26.61 17.16
CA PRO A 287 -13.17 27.94 16.82
C PRO A 287 -12.21 28.52 17.87
N ASP A 288 -12.51 28.35 19.16
CA ASP A 288 -11.69 28.87 20.26
C ASP A 288 -10.32 28.17 20.33
N ILE A 289 -10.28 26.84 20.14
CA ILE A 289 -9.01 26.10 20.11
C ILE A 289 -8.21 26.52 18.87
N ARG A 290 -8.86 26.63 17.71
CA ARG A 290 -8.19 27.00 16.45
C ARG A 290 -7.69 28.44 16.43
N ALA A 291 -8.29 29.35 17.22
CA ALA A 291 -7.77 30.71 17.40
C ALA A 291 -6.36 30.74 18.02
N THR A 292 -5.94 29.64 18.67
CA THR A 292 -4.58 29.47 19.23
C THR A 292 -3.65 28.66 18.32
N ALA A 293 -4.11 28.30 17.11
CA ALA A 293 -3.36 27.42 16.23
C ALA A 293 -2.08 28.07 15.70
N GLU A 294 -0.97 27.36 15.82
CA GLU A 294 0.30 27.71 15.20
C GLU A 294 0.32 27.27 13.73
N ASP A 295 0.57 28.19 12.81
CA ASP A 295 0.78 27.88 11.39
C ASP A 295 2.16 27.27 11.17
N ARG A 296 2.19 26.01 10.73
CA ARG A 296 3.41 25.23 10.46
C ARG A 296 3.80 25.25 8.98
N GLY A 297 3.11 26.03 8.16
CA GLY A 297 3.36 26.20 6.73
C GLY A 297 2.51 25.29 5.84
N VAL A 298 2.79 25.36 4.54
CA VAL A 298 2.09 24.59 3.50
C VAL A 298 2.91 23.36 3.13
N GLU A 299 2.26 22.20 3.18
CA GLU A 299 2.82 20.89 2.82
C GLU A 299 2.05 20.31 1.61
N VAL A 300 2.65 19.33 0.93
CA VAL A 300 2.00 18.60 -0.17
C VAL A 300 1.76 17.16 0.29
N ILE A 301 0.50 16.78 0.43
CA ILE A 301 0.07 15.43 0.82
C ILE A 301 -0.57 14.78 -0.39
N GLU A 302 0.12 13.78 -0.96
CA GLU A 302 -0.35 13.03 -2.13
C GLU A 302 -0.79 13.94 -3.29
N GLY A 303 -0.01 14.99 -3.55
CA GLY A 303 -0.27 15.99 -4.59
C GLY A 303 -1.27 17.08 -4.24
N ALA A 304 -2.00 16.97 -3.14
CA ALA A 304 -2.86 18.05 -2.66
C ALA A 304 -2.09 18.95 -1.68
N ARG A 305 -2.18 20.26 -1.89
CA ARG A 305 -1.60 21.25 -0.98
C ARG A 305 -2.48 21.38 0.26
N ALA A 306 -1.87 21.36 1.43
CA ALA A 306 -2.53 21.58 2.70
C ALA A 306 -1.71 22.47 3.62
N ARG A 307 -2.37 23.34 4.38
CA ARG A 307 -1.74 24.07 5.47
C ARG A 307 -1.76 23.19 6.72
N ARG A 308 -0.60 22.99 7.33
CA ARG A 308 -0.47 22.28 8.60
C ARG A 308 -0.62 23.29 9.73
N CYS A 309 -1.54 23.01 10.63
CA CYS A 309 -1.88 23.86 11.74
C CYS A 309 -1.78 23.06 13.03
N LYS A 310 -1.21 23.63 14.08
CA LYS A 310 -0.94 22.92 15.33
C LYS A 310 -1.65 23.57 16.51
N VAL A 311 -2.34 22.76 17.31
CA VAL A 311 -3.03 23.21 18.54
C VAL A 311 -2.56 22.40 19.73
N SER A 312 -2.61 23.00 20.92
CA SER A 312 -2.41 22.29 22.18
C SER A 312 -3.77 21.82 22.70
N ILE A 313 -3.81 20.61 23.24
CA ILE A 313 -5.01 20.02 23.83
C ILE A 313 -4.66 19.37 25.18
N ASP A 314 -5.65 19.25 26.05
CA ASP A 314 -5.55 18.40 27.23
C ASP A 314 -6.10 17.00 26.95
N GLY A 315 -5.90 16.08 27.90
CA GLY A 315 -6.38 14.71 27.75
C GLY A 315 -7.88 14.54 27.84
N ALA A 316 -8.63 15.51 28.42
CA ALA A 316 -10.08 15.49 28.43
C ALA A 316 -10.65 15.77 27.03
N ILE A 317 -10.10 16.78 26.33
CA ILE A 317 -10.41 17.04 24.92
C ILE A 317 -9.97 15.84 24.07
N PHE A 318 -8.79 15.27 24.32
CA PHE A 318 -8.30 14.11 23.58
C PHE A 318 -9.22 12.89 23.71
N SER A 319 -9.61 12.52 24.93
CA SER A 319 -10.45 11.35 25.19
C SER A 319 -11.85 11.51 24.60
N ALA A 320 -12.38 12.73 24.64
CA ALA A 320 -13.66 13.04 24.02
C ALA A 320 -13.58 13.06 22.47
N ALA A 321 -12.48 13.52 21.89
CA ALA A 321 -12.27 13.55 20.44
C ALA A 321 -11.96 12.18 19.84
N PHE A 322 -11.27 11.31 20.60
CA PHE A 322 -10.86 9.97 20.17
C PHE A 322 -11.27 8.91 21.22
N PRO A 323 -12.57 8.56 21.32
CA PRO A 323 -13.05 7.57 22.29
C PRO A 323 -12.32 6.23 22.21
N GLN A 324 -11.78 5.88 21.03
CA GLN A 324 -11.02 4.66 20.75
C GLN A 324 -9.72 4.55 21.58
N ALA A 325 -9.26 5.66 22.19
CA ALA A 325 -8.16 5.66 23.15
C ALA A 325 -8.37 4.66 24.31
N THR A 326 -9.62 4.43 24.72
CA THR A 326 -9.95 3.47 25.79
C THR A 326 -9.49 2.05 25.51
N TRP A 327 -9.35 1.63 24.24
CA TRP A 327 -8.78 0.31 23.90
C TRP A 327 -7.28 0.20 24.21
N LEU A 328 -6.57 1.33 24.28
CA LEU A 328 -5.14 1.41 24.59
C LEU A 328 -4.89 1.55 26.09
N VAL A 329 -5.65 2.42 26.77
CA VAL A 329 -5.39 2.81 28.17
C VAL A 329 -6.46 2.39 29.17
N GLY A 330 -7.57 1.79 28.72
CA GLY A 330 -8.69 1.42 29.58
C GLY A 330 -9.41 2.66 30.14
N ASP A 331 -9.85 2.56 31.40
CA ASP A 331 -10.55 3.63 32.12
C ASP A 331 -9.60 4.61 32.83
N ALA A 332 -8.34 4.70 32.39
CA ALA A 332 -7.36 5.61 32.98
C ALA A 332 -7.80 7.07 32.87
N ASP A 333 -7.61 7.85 33.94
CA ASP A 333 -7.94 9.27 33.96
C ASP A 333 -6.90 10.07 33.13
N LEU A 334 -7.37 10.71 32.05
CA LEU A 334 -6.55 11.49 31.14
C LEU A 334 -6.60 13.00 31.43
N ASP A 335 -7.33 13.48 32.44
CA ASP A 335 -7.56 14.92 32.66
C ASP A 335 -6.27 15.73 32.86
N LYS A 336 -5.24 15.11 33.45
CA LYS A 336 -3.92 15.72 33.67
C LYS A 336 -2.97 15.57 32.50
N TRP A 337 -3.34 14.79 31.49
CA TRP A 337 -2.50 14.58 30.33
C TRP A 337 -2.48 15.82 29.44
N ARG A 338 -1.37 16.01 28.72
CA ARG A 338 -1.18 17.15 27.83
C ARG A 338 -0.71 16.64 26.48
N GLY A 339 -1.16 17.31 25.43
CA GLY A 339 -0.91 16.87 24.08
C GLY A 339 -0.98 18.00 23.07
N GLN A 340 -0.70 17.64 21.83
CA GLN A 340 -0.74 18.53 20.69
C GLN A 340 -1.35 17.78 19.51
N LEU A 341 -2.18 18.46 18.74
CA LEU A 341 -2.70 17.97 17.46
C LEU A 341 -2.25 18.89 16.34
N ASP A 342 -1.70 18.28 15.31
CA ASP A 342 -1.61 18.85 13.98
C ASP A 342 -2.88 18.50 13.20
N TYR A 343 -3.43 19.47 12.47
CA TYR A 343 -4.50 19.26 11.51
C TYR A 343 -4.13 19.90 10.17
N TRP A 344 -4.63 19.32 9.08
CA TRP A 344 -4.31 19.75 7.72
C TRP A 344 -5.56 20.27 7.01
N VAL A 345 -5.50 21.54 6.62
CA VAL A 345 -6.55 22.26 5.88
C VAL A 345 -6.18 22.28 4.40
N PHE A 346 -7.00 21.67 3.56
CA PHE A 346 -6.76 21.56 2.12
C PHE A 346 -7.29 22.78 1.34
N LEU A 347 -6.99 22.85 0.03
CA LEU A 347 -7.39 23.96 -0.84
C LEU A 347 -8.91 24.19 -0.92
N ASP A 348 -9.71 23.17 -0.63
CA ASP A 348 -11.18 23.22 -0.54
C ASP A 348 -11.68 23.74 0.82
N GLY A 349 -10.79 24.12 1.74
CA GLY A 349 -11.13 24.54 3.11
C GLY A 349 -11.61 23.40 4.00
N GLN A 350 -11.40 22.15 3.58
CA GLN A 350 -11.82 20.99 4.34
C GLN A 350 -10.67 20.38 5.14
N LEU A 351 -11.02 19.81 6.29
CA LEU A 351 -10.16 18.97 7.09
C LEU A 351 -9.91 17.63 6.38
N GLY A 352 -8.64 17.29 6.15
CA GLY A 352 -8.28 16.01 5.54
C GLY A 352 -7.44 15.09 6.40
N GLN A 353 -6.76 15.62 7.41
CA GLN A 353 -5.95 14.82 8.32
C GLN A 353 -5.85 15.49 9.69
N ILE A 354 -5.79 14.67 10.74
CA ILE A 354 -5.39 15.04 12.10
C ILE A 354 -4.28 14.05 12.52
N ALA A 355 -3.26 14.53 13.21
CA ALA A 355 -2.26 13.67 13.83
C ALA A 355 -1.73 14.35 15.08
N GLY A 356 -1.25 13.58 16.05
CA GLY A 356 -0.71 14.17 17.25
C GLY A 356 -0.46 13.18 18.35
N THR A 357 -0.13 13.71 19.51
CA THR A 357 0.21 12.90 20.68
C THR A 357 -0.36 13.51 21.93
N VAL A 358 -0.75 12.66 22.89
CA VAL A 358 -1.04 13.05 24.25
C VAL A 358 -0.21 12.18 25.20
N ASN A 359 0.34 12.78 26.25
CA ASN A 359 1.15 12.06 27.22
C ASN A 359 0.84 12.51 28.65
N GLY A 360 1.07 11.60 29.60
CA GLY A 360 0.80 11.83 31.00
C GLY A 360 1.31 10.70 31.88
N GLU A 361 0.79 10.68 33.10
CA GLU A 361 1.10 9.67 34.11
C GLU A 361 0.45 8.33 33.76
N ALA A 362 1.18 7.22 33.98
CA ALA A 362 0.75 5.88 33.57
C ALA A 362 0.41 4.94 34.74
N THR A 363 0.39 5.46 35.97
CA THR A 363 0.18 4.67 37.20
C THR A 363 -1.14 3.90 37.20
N ASP A 364 -2.18 4.47 36.59
CA ASP A 364 -3.49 3.82 36.44
C ASP A 364 -3.55 2.80 35.27
N ILE A 365 -2.58 2.83 34.36
CA ILE A 365 -2.53 1.93 33.20
C ILE A 365 -1.75 0.66 33.52
N ALA A 366 -0.57 0.82 34.13
CA ALA A 366 0.31 -0.28 34.48
C ALA A 366 1.04 -0.05 35.82
N PRO A 367 1.22 -1.10 36.64
CA PRO A 367 1.90 -0.96 37.93
C PRO A 367 3.33 -0.45 37.76
N LYS A 368 3.72 0.56 38.55
CA LYS A 368 5.05 1.19 38.54
C LYS A 368 5.41 1.90 37.24
N ALA A 369 4.46 2.09 36.33
CA ALA A 369 4.69 2.88 35.13
C ALA A 369 4.75 4.37 35.47
N LEU A 370 5.67 5.09 34.84
CA LEU A 370 5.87 6.51 35.10
C LEU A 370 5.12 7.37 34.08
N SER A 371 5.24 7.03 32.81
CA SER A 371 4.62 7.81 31.74
C SER A 371 4.07 6.95 30.62
N ALA A 372 2.98 7.42 30.05
CA ALA A 372 2.39 6.86 28.84
C ALA A 372 2.23 7.95 27.80
N THR A 373 2.30 7.54 26.54
CA THR A 373 2.05 8.40 25.38
C THR A 373 1.16 7.65 24.41
N ILE A 374 0.09 8.32 23.96
CA ILE A 374 -0.77 7.87 22.87
C ILE A 374 -0.45 8.74 21.66
N GLU A 375 -0.13 8.10 20.54
CA GLU A 375 -0.04 8.73 19.23
C GLU A 375 -1.31 8.44 18.44
N VAL A 376 -1.82 9.44 17.71
CA VAL A 376 -2.99 9.32 16.86
C VAL A 376 -2.69 9.87 15.47
N ARG A 377 -3.26 9.22 14.45
CA ARG A 377 -3.35 9.71 13.08
C ARG A 377 -4.71 9.35 12.51
N LEU A 378 -5.50 10.36 12.16
CA LEU A 378 -6.78 10.23 11.49
C LEU A 378 -6.69 10.87 10.10
N ALA A 379 -7.06 10.15 9.05
CA ALA A 379 -7.18 10.66 7.69
C ALA A 379 -8.62 10.55 7.18
N ALA A 380 -9.12 11.66 6.64
CA ALA A 380 -10.40 11.77 5.95
C ALA A 380 -10.13 12.04 4.46
N THR A 381 -10.29 10.99 3.65
CA THR A 381 -10.01 10.99 2.20
C THR A 381 -11.30 10.84 1.40
N GLU A 382 -11.22 11.03 0.08
CA GLU A 382 -12.37 10.93 -0.84
C GLU A 382 -13.52 11.86 -0.45
N ARG A 383 -13.18 13.05 0.04
CA ARG A 383 -14.15 13.97 0.62
C ARG A 383 -15.08 14.57 -0.44
N GLY A 384 -16.38 14.31 -0.32
CA GLY A 384 -17.39 14.81 -1.25
C GLY A 384 -17.40 14.13 -2.63
N ARG A 385 -16.83 12.91 -2.73
CA ARG A 385 -16.85 12.10 -3.95
C ARG A 385 -17.72 10.86 -3.83
#